data_AF-A0A0J8CAF1-F1
#
_entry.id   AF-A0A0J8CAF1-F1
#
_cell.length_a   1.000
_cell.length_b   1.000
_cell.length_c   1.000
_cell.angle_alpha   90.00
_cell.angle_beta   90.00
_cell.angle_gamma   90.00
#
_symmetry.space_group_name_H-M   'P 1'
#
loop_
_entity.id
_entity.type
_entity.pdbx_description
1 polymer ?
#
loop_
_entity_poly.entity_id
_entity_poly.type
_entity_poly.pdbx_seq_one_letter_code
_entity_poly.pdbx_strand_id
1 'polypeptide(L)'
;MAADAGRGQVFFDAWQYADPNAPSVTWDRANPYVAAGLEPGVRIDYIHVGPPGTGGLGHVRGVRRAGDGPVDGVWPSDHAAVVADLADGTNP
;
A
#
# COMPACT_ATOMS: atom_id res chain seq x y z
N MET A 1 -11.92 16.69 1.06
CA MET A 1 -13.02 15.93 1.71
C MET A 1 -12.38 14.86 2.56
N ALA A 2 -12.43 14.98 3.89
CA ALA A 2 -12.11 13.87 4.77
C ALA A 2 -13.38 13.00 4.86
N ALA A 3 -13.25 11.69 4.68
CA ALA A 3 -14.33 10.78 5.01
C ALA A 3 -14.59 10.89 6.51
N ASP A 4 -15.84 11.15 6.91
CA ASP A 4 -16.25 11.01 8.30
C ASP A 4 -16.13 9.52 8.65
N ALA A 5 -15.14 9.19 9.50
CA ALA A 5 -15.01 7.87 10.08
C ALA A 5 -16.12 7.70 11.12
N GLY A 6 -17.36 7.57 10.64
CA GLY A 6 -18.54 7.45 11.48
C GLY A 6 -18.36 6.34 12.51
N ARG A 7 -18.94 6.53 13.70
CA ARG A 7 -18.86 5.55 14.80
C ARG A 7 -19.25 4.16 14.27
N GLY A 8 -18.35 3.19 14.43
CA GLY A 8 -18.57 1.79 14.01
C GLY A 8 -17.91 1.39 12.68
N GLN A 9 -17.12 2.24 12.03
CA GLN A 9 -16.31 1.83 10.89
C GLN A 9 -15.03 1.10 11.31
N VAL A 10 -14.81 -0.08 10.73
CA VAL A 10 -13.60 -0.89 10.88
C VAL A 10 -12.87 -0.88 9.56
N PHE A 11 -11.58 -0.56 9.60
CA PHE A 11 -10.70 -0.63 8.45
C PHE A 11 -9.54 -1.56 8.74
N PHE A 12 -9.18 -2.35 7.73
CA PHE A 12 -8.00 -3.19 7.71
C PHE A 12 -6.95 -2.52 6.83
N ASP A 13 -5.69 -2.64 7.23
CA ASP A 13 -4.56 -2.26 6.39
C ASP A 13 -4.38 -3.34 5.32
N ALA A 14 -4.50 -2.96 4.04
CA ALA A 14 -4.37 -3.90 2.93
C ALA A 14 -3.01 -4.59 2.92
N TRP A 15 -1.96 -3.98 3.47
CA TRP A 15 -0.63 -4.57 3.55
C TRP A 15 -0.56 -5.84 4.42
N GLN A 16 -1.54 -6.06 5.29
CA GLN A 16 -1.64 -7.29 6.08
C GLN A 16 -1.86 -8.54 5.20
N TYR A 17 -2.25 -8.37 3.93
CA TYR A 17 -2.44 -9.44 2.95
C TYR A 17 -1.23 -9.63 2.01
N ALA A 18 -0.12 -8.92 2.24
CA ALA A 18 1.10 -9.07 1.46
C ALA A 18 1.76 -10.44 1.70
N ASP A 19 2.67 -10.85 0.81
CA ASP A 19 3.66 -11.86 1.17
C ASP A 19 4.41 -11.38 2.43
N PRO A 20 4.52 -12.18 3.51
CA PRO A 20 5.20 -11.77 4.73
C PRO A 20 6.66 -11.36 4.54
N ASN A 21 7.30 -11.79 3.45
CA ASN A 21 8.67 -11.42 3.09
C ASN A 21 8.75 -10.23 2.13
N ALA A 22 7.62 -9.69 1.67
CA ALA A 22 7.62 -8.53 0.79
C ALA A 22 8.11 -7.27 1.54
N PRO A 23 9.00 -6.47 0.92
CA PRO A 23 9.48 -5.24 1.54
C PRO A 23 8.33 -4.23 1.69
N SER A 24 8.03 -3.83 2.92
CA SER A 24 6.90 -2.95 3.24
C SER A 24 7.24 -1.45 3.20
N VAL A 25 8.52 -1.11 3.19
CA VAL A 25 8.99 0.29 3.27
C VAL A 25 8.54 1.03 2.01
N THR A 26 7.81 2.14 2.16
CA THR A 26 7.36 2.96 1.02
C THR A 26 8.21 4.21 0.84
N TRP A 27 8.95 4.60 1.88
CA TRP A 27 9.93 5.67 1.84
C TRP A 27 11.28 5.11 2.29
N ASP A 28 12.15 4.79 1.32
CA ASP A 28 13.33 3.96 1.49
C ASP A 28 14.61 4.72 1.12
N ARG A 29 15.67 4.60 1.94
CA ARG A 29 16.98 5.21 1.70
C ARG A 29 17.71 4.61 0.50
N ALA A 30 17.29 3.45 0.01
CA ALA A 30 17.75 2.94 -1.28
C ALA A 30 17.47 3.91 -2.44
N ASN A 31 16.45 4.77 -2.28
CA ASN A 31 16.15 5.85 -3.21
C ASN A 31 17.02 7.10 -2.92
N PRO A 32 17.78 7.62 -3.90
CA PRO A 32 18.65 8.78 -3.71
C PRO A 32 17.89 10.06 -3.34
N TYR A 33 16.60 10.16 -3.64
CA TYR A 33 15.78 11.31 -3.27
C TYR A 33 15.44 11.33 -1.76
N VAL A 34 15.52 10.17 -1.10
CA VAL A 34 15.29 9.99 0.34
C VAL A 34 16.60 9.99 1.13
N ALA A 35 17.67 9.49 0.52
CA ALA A 35 18.95 9.19 1.18
C ALA A 35 19.61 10.37 1.92
N ALA A 36 19.23 11.61 1.61
CA ALA A 36 19.73 12.81 2.28
C ALA A 36 19.25 12.95 3.74
N GLY A 37 18.12 12.34 4.11
CA GLY A 37 17.68 12.26 5.50
C GLY A 37 18.60 11.36 6.33
N LEU A 38 18.53 11.43 7.67
CA LEU A 38 19.21 10.49 8.58
C LEU A 38 18.27 9.43 9.17
N GLU A 39 16.97 9.56 8.90
CA GLU A 39 15.94 8.66 9.41
C GLU A 39 16.02 7.27 8.73
N PRO A 40 15.62 6.20 9.45
CA PRO A 40 15.46 4.88 8.86
C PRO A 40 14.34 4.87 7.80
N GLY A 41 14.36 3.87 6.92
CA GLY A 41 13.25 3.66 5.98
C GLY A 41 11.96 3.36 6.74
N VAL A 42 10.85 3.95 6.29
CA VAL A 42 9.53 3.82 6.94
C VAL A 42 8.43 3.48 5.94
N ARG A 43 7.37 2.86 6.43
CA ARG A 43 6.11 2.72 5.67
C ARG A 43 5.17 3.84 6.07
N ILE A 44 4.94 4.76 5.14
CA ILE A 44 4.12 5.96 5.37
C ILE A 44 2.94 6.07 4.39
N ASP A 45 2.87 5.18 3.40
CA ASP A 45 1.77 5.09 2.45
C ASP A 45 0.93 3.83 2.72
N TYR A 46 -0.39 4.01 2.77
CA TYR A 46 -1.33 2.97 3.21
C TYR A 46 -2.58 2.96 2.34
N ILE A 47 -3.14 1.75 2.13
CA ILE A 47 -4.51 1.56 1.64
C ILE A 47 -5.29 0.88 2.75
N HIS A 48 -6.36 1.54 3.21
CA HIS A 48 -7.27 0.98 4.21
C HIS A 48 -8.56 0.53 3.54
N VAL A 49 -9.00 -0.70 3.83
CA VAL A 49 -10.21 -1.29 3.25
C VAL A 49 -11.17 -1.71 4.36
N GLY A 50 -12.49 -1.60 4.09
CA GLY A 50 -13.49 -2.15 4.98
C GLY A 50 -13.54 -3.69 4.94
N PRO A 51 -14.37 -4.33 5.78
CA PRO A 51 -14.67 -5.74 5.64
C PRO A 51 -15.20 -6.07 4.23
N PRO A 52 -14.92 -7.26 3.67
CA PRO A 52 -15.47 -7.68 2.40
C PRO A 52 -17.00 -7.59 2.36
N GLY A 53 -17.53 -7.01 1.29
CA GLY A 53 -18.96 -6.96 1.02
C GLY A 53 -19.52 -8.25 0.44
N THR A 54 -20.80 -8.24 0.06
CA THR A 54 -21.48 -9.36 -0.62
C THR A 54 -20.70 -9.80 -1.86
N GLY A 55 -20.61 -11.12 -2.09
CA GLY A 55 -19.82 -11.69 -3.20
C GLY A 55 -18.30 -11.49 -3.06
N GLY A 56 -17.84 -11.07 -1.87
CA GLY A 56 -16.44 -10.75 -1.62
C GLY A 56 -16.00 -9.40 -2.19
N LEU A 57 -16.92 -8.49 -2.54
CA LEU A 57 -16.57 -7.16 -3.06
C LEU A 57 -15.59 -6.45 -2.12
N GLY A 58 -14.50 -5.93 -2.68
CA GLY A 58 -13.46 -5.22 -1.92
C GLY A 58 -12.51 -6.12 -1.12
N HIS A 59 -12.66 -7.45 -1.19
CA HIS A 59 -11.70 -8.37 -0.59
C HIS A 59 -10.33 -8.23 -1.28
N VAL A 60 -9.27 -8.06 -0.48
CA VAL A 60 -7.90 -7.94 -0.96
C VAL A 60 -7.43 -9.28 -1.52
N ARG A 61 -7.00 -9.29 -2.78
CA ARG A 61 -6.47 -10.47 -3.49
C ARG A 61 -4.95 -10.49 -3.53
N GLY A 62 -4.34 -9.32 -3.48
CA GLY A 62 -2.90 -9.15 -3.47
C GLY A 62 -2.54 -7.71 -3.17
N VAL A 63 -1.34 -7.51 -2.65
CA VAL A 63 -0.78 -6.19 -2.40
C VAL A 63 0.73 -6.24 -2.62
N ARG A 64 1.27 -5.19 -3.23
CA ARG A 64 2.71 -5.07 -3.51
C ARG A 64 3.12 -3.61 -3.58
N ARG A 65 4.43 -3.38 -3.56
CA ARG A 65 4.98 -2.07 -3.96
C ARG A 65 5.07 -1.96 -5.48
N ALA A 66 5.14 -0.73 -5.96
CA ALA A 66 5.49 -0.41 -7.34
C ALA A 66 6.34 0.86 -7.38
N GLY A 67 7.16 1.01 -8.42
CA GLY A 67 8.08 2.15 -8.50
C GLY A 67 9.14 2.17 -7.39
N ASP A 68 9.47 1.00 -6.84
CA ASP A 68 10.42 0.79 -5.74
C ASP A 68 11.86 0.56 -6.23
N GLY A 69 12.16 1.03 -7.43
CA GLY A 69 13.48 1.00 -8.04
C GLY A 69 13.57 1.96 -9.22
N PRO A 70 14.80 2.26 -9.69
CA PRO A 70 15.02 3.14 -10.82
C PRO A 70 14.69 2.45 -12.15
N VAL A 71 14.21 3.22 -13.11
CA VAL A 71 14.16 2.85 -14.54
C VAL A 71 15.03 3.85 -15.29
N ASP A 72 16.04 3.36 -15.99
CA ASP A 72 17.04 4.18 -16.69
C ASP A 72 17.67 5.27 -15.80
N GLY A 73 17.93 4.91 -14.54
CA GLY A 73 18.55 5.78 -13.53
C GLY A 73 17.59 6.78 -12.88
N VAL A 74 16.32 6.83 -13.29
CA VAL A 74 15.32 7.74 -12.76
C VAL A 74 14.35 6.99 -11.84
N TRP A 75 14.19 7.51 -10.63
CA TRP A 75 13.14 7.07 -9.72
C TRP A 75 11.83 7.80 -10.02
N PRO A 76 10.67 7.12 -10.05
CA PRO A 76 9.39 7.77 -10.34
C PRO A 76 8.95 8.81 -9.30
N SER A 77 9.32 8.61 -8.04
CA SER A 77 9.05 9.48 -6.88
C SER A 77 10.07 9.14 -5.78
N ASP A 78 10.17 9.98 -4.75
CA ASP A 78 10.82 9.66 -3.47
C ASP A 78 10.06 8.58 -2.68
N HIS A 79 8.81 8.29 -3.04
CA HIS A 79 8.01 7.19 -2.51
C HIS A 79 7.86 6.04 -3.51
N ALA A 80 7.81 4.81 -2.99
CA ALA A 80 7.24 3.66 -3.67
C ALA A 80 5.71 3.64 -3.48
N ALA A 81 4.98 3.34 -4.55
CA ALA A 81 3.53 3.23 -4.49
C ALA A 81 3.09 1.93 -3.81
N VAL A 82 1.93 1.96 -3.15
CA VAL A 82 1.22 0.76 -2.68
C VAL A 82 0.13 0.42 -3.71
N VAL A 83 0.14 -0.82 -4.19
CA VAL A 83 -0.86 -1.33 -5.15
C VAL A 83 -1.60 -2.47 -4.49
N ALA A 84 -2.94 -2.39 -4.44
CA ALA A 84 -3.80 -3.44 -3.93
C ALA A 84 -4.79 -3.89 -5.00
N ASP A 85 -4.85 -5.19 -5.24
CA ASP A 85 -5.83 -5.81 -6.12
C ASP A 85 -7.05 -6.20 -5.28
N LEU A 86 -8.23 -5.72 -5.66
CA LEU A 86 -9.49 -5.94 -4.95
C LEU A 86 -10.46 -6.75 -5.79
N ALA A 87 -11.20 -7.66 -5.15
CA ALA A 87 -12.28 -8.38 -5.82
C ALA A 87 -13.45 -7.44 -6.15
N ASP A 88 -14.09 -7.68 -7.31
CA ASP A 88 -15.21 -6.89 -7.84
C ASP A 88 -16.60 -7.39 -7.39
N GLY A 89 -16.65 -8.40 -6.53
CA GLY A 89 -17.90 -8.96 -6.00
C GLY A 89 -18.55 -10.02 -6.91
N THR A 90 -17.88 -10.45 -7.99
CA THR A 90 -18.40 -11.46 -8.92
C THR A 90 -17.88 -12.88 -8.65
N ASN A 91 -17.20 -13.07 -7.52
CA ASN A 91 -16.82 -14.40 -7.09
C ASN A 91 -18.09 -15.17 -6.66
N PRO A 92 -18.34 -16.42 -7.11
CA PRO A 92 -19.30 -17.26 -6.41
C PRO A 92 -18.88 -17.49 -4.95
#